data_AF-A0A4Y2VGE3-F1
#
_entry.id   AF-A0A4Y2VGE3-F1
#
_cell.length_a   1.000
_cell.length_b   1.000
_cell.length_c   1.000
_cell.angle_alpha   90.00
_cell.angle_beta   90.00
_cell.angle_gamma   90.00
#
_symmetry.space_group_name_H-M   'P 1'
#
loop_
_entity.id
_entity.type
_entity.pdbx_description
1 polymer ?
#
loop_
_entity_poly.entity_id
_entity_poly.type
_entity_poly.pdbx_seq_one_letter_code
_entity_poly.pdbx_strand_id
1 'polypeptide(L)'
;MLGEKECDVIEGFRLFITTKLPNPAFSPEISAMTSVIDFTVTAKGLEDQLLGRVMLSEKADLENERVKVISEIVGSKYNIKLLEDNLLDHLTSAQGSLVDNEGLIGILQDTKATTLQVSSKLGVAATTQAKINEAREEFRSVAARGSILYFLIVEMSVINDMYQTSLKQFLGLFDISIARSDLDPDVKRRIRNIIEYLTFEVYRYAVRGFYECHRFLFVLMLALKLQLESGSISYNEFFTFVKGLKNNHFLF
;
A
#
# COMPACT_ATOMS: atom_id res chain seq x y z
N MET A 1 -17.47 28.79 15.40
CA MET A 1 -18.79 28.98 16.04
C MET A 1 -19.21 27.69 16.71
N LEU A 2 -19.58 27.75 18.00
CA LEU A 2 -20.22 26.64 18.71
C LEU A 2 -21.70 27.02 18.88
N GLY A 3 -22.57 26.49 18.02
CA GLY A 3 -23.93 27.02 17.86
C GLY A 3 -23.90 28.43 17.26
N GLU A 4 -24.59 29.39 17.89
CA GLU A 4 -24.62 30.80 17.46
C GLU A 4 -23.48 31.66 18.01
N LYS A 5 -22.61 31.11 18.86
CA LYS A 5 -21.51 31.87 19.48
C LYS A 5 -20.22 31.68 18.70
N GLU A 6 -19.60 32.80 18.31
CA GLU A 6 -18.18 32.80 17.98
C GLU A 6 -17.37 32.47 19.23
N CYS A 7 -16.44 31.53 19.09
CA CYS A 7 -15.60 31.07 20.19
C CYS A 7 -14.18 30.98 19.66
N ASP A 8 -13.24 31.45 20.46
CA ASP A 8 -11.82 31.37 20.14
C ASP A 8 -11.37 29.91 20.18
N VAL A 9 -10.61 29.53 19.16
CA VAL A 9 -10.03 28.19 19.06
C VAL A 9 -8.72 28.17 19.85
N ILE A 10 -8.59 27.22 20.76
CA ILE A 10 -7.37 27.06 21.59
C ILE A 10 -6.17 26.77 20.67
N GLU A 11 -5.04 27.40 20.97
CA GLU A 11 -3.78 27.15 20.26
C GLU A 11 -3.42 25.64 20.33
N GLY A 12 -3.21 25.03 19.16
CA GLY A 12 -2.93 23.60 19.04
C GLY A 12 -4.16 22.70 18.77
N PHE A 13 -5.39 23.24 18.74
CA PHE A 13 -6.56 22.47 18.33
C PHE A 13 -6.42 21.96 16.88
N ARG A 14 -6.80 20.69 16.65
CA ARG A 14 -6.85 20.07 15.33
C ARG A 14 -8.17 19.35 15.15
N LEU A 15 -8.84 19.60 14.03
CA LEU A 15 -10.07 18.93 13.65
C LEU A 15 -9.78 17.89 12.56
N PHE A 16 -10.18 16.64 12.81
CA PHE A 16 -10.16 15.58 11.81
C PHE A 16 -11.60 15.16 11.52
N ILE A 17 -11.96 15.11 10.24
CA ILE A 17 -13.27 14.69 9.76
C ILE A 17 -13.08 13.42 8.94
N THR A 18 -13.86 12.39 9.23
CA THR A 18 -13.81 11.11 8.51
C THR A 18 -15.16 10.79 7.90
N THR A 19 -15.17 10.25 6.69
CA THR A 19 -16.38 9.75 6.02
C THR A 19 -16.16 8.33 5.52
N LYS A 20 -17.22 7.52 5.52
CA LYS A 20 -17.23 6.16 4.95
C LYS A 20 -17.72 6.13 3.51
N LEU A 21 -18.15 7.28 2.98
CA LEU A 21 -18.58 7.38 1.59
C LEU A 21 -17.36 7.19 0.69
N PRO A 22 -17.41 6.31 -0.33
CA PRO A 22 -16.25 6.03 -1.18
C PRO A 22 -15.91 7.19 -2.12
N ASN A 23 -16.90 7.98 -2.55
CA ASN A 23 -16.70 9.14 -3.41
C ASN A 23 -17.60 10.31 -2.99
N PRO A 24 -17.30 10.99 -1.88
CA PRO A 24 -18.05 12.16 -1.43
C PRO A 24 -17.77 13.37 -2.32
N ALA A 25 -18.81 14.09 -2.72
CA ALA A 25 -18.66 15.36 -3.42
C ALA A 25 -18.40 16.49 -2.41
N PHE A 26 -17.21 17.10 -2.48
CA PHE A 26 -16.86 18.26 -1.66
C PHE A 26 -17.05 19.56 -2.46
N SER A 27 -17.65 20.58 -1.84
CA SER A 27 -17.74 21.90 -2.45
C SER A 27 -16.34 22.55 -2.53
N PRO A 28 -16.14 23.54 -3.44
CA PRO A 28 -14.90 24.31 -3.50
C PRO A 28 -14.56 24.98 -2.17
N GLU A 29 -15.56 25.41 -1.41
CA GLU A 29 -15.39 26.03 -0.09
C GLU A 29 -14.76 25.06 0.92
N ILE A 30 -15.29 23.82 1.01
CA ILE A 30 -14.72 22.79 1.88
C ILE A 30 -13.29 22.44 1.42
N SER A 31 -13.09 22.34 0.11
CA SER A 31 -11.79 21.99 -0.48
C SER A 31 -10.73 23.09 -0.29
N ALA A 32 -11.16 24.35 -0.14
CA ALA A 32 -10.28 25.48 0.16
C ALA A 32 -9.94 25.56 1.65
N MET A 33 -10.85 25.17 2.54
CA MET A 33 -10.68 25.25 4.00
C MET A 33 -10.03 24.00 4.60
N THR A 34 -10.06 22.87 3.90
CA THR A 34 -9.61 21.58 4.42
C THR A 34 -8.70 20.86 3.43
N SER A 35 -7.81 20.02 3.95
CA SER A 35 -7.05 19.08 3.12
C SER A 35 -7.74 17.73 3.11
N VAL A 36 -8.09 17.24 1.92
CA VAL A 36 -8.71 15.92 1.74
C VAL A 36 -7.62 14.87 1.66
N ILE A 37 -7.74 13.80 2.46
CA ILE A 37 -6.86 12.64 2.43
C ILE A 37 -7.67 11.44 1.96
N ASP A 38 -7.25 10.82 0.86
CA ASP A 38 -7.87 9.61 0.35
C ASP A 38 -7.32 8.37 1.09
N PHE A 39 -8.19 7.70 1.84
CA PHE A 39 -7.90 6.44 2.53
C PHE A 39 -8.44 5.22 1.77
N THR A 40 -8.86 5.39 0.52
CA THR A 40 -9.32 4.28 -0.32
C THR A 40 -8.22 3.26 -0.51
N VAL A 41 -8.54 2.02 -0.15
CA VAL A 41 -7.62 0.90 -0.33
C VAL A 41 -7.55 0.59 -1.83
N THR A 42 -6.35 0.67 -2.39
CA THR A 42 -6.10 0.32 -3.79
C THR A 42 -5.63 -1.13 -3.91
N ALA A 43 -5.86 -1.77 -5.06
CA ALA A 43 -5.40 -3.13 -5.32
C ALA A 43 -3.89 -3.29 -5.09
N LYS A 44 -3.10 -2.34 -5.58
CA LYS A 44 -1.65 -2.36 -5.40
C LYS A 44 -1.23 -2.08 -3.95
N GLY A 45 -1.86 -1.09 -3.30
CA GLY A 45 -1.55 -0.76 -1.91
C GLY A 45 -1.85 -1.92 -0.96
N LEU A 46 -2.97 -2.63 -1.17
CA LEU A 46 -3.29 -3.83 -0.40
C LEU A 46 -2.33 -4.97 -0.70
N GLU A 47 -1.97 -5.19 -1.97
CA GLU A 47 -0.97 -6.19 -2.35
C GLU A 47 0.37 -5.94 -1.63
N ASP A 48 0.87 -4.70 -1.62
CA ASP A 48 2.11 -4.37 -0.90
C ASP A 48 1.99 -4.59 0.62
N GLN A 49 0.81 -4.32 1.20
CA GLN A 49 0.51 -4.60 2.60
C GLN A 49 0.51 -6.11 2.91
N LEU A 50 -0.14 -6.91 2.04
CA LEU A 50 -0.21 -8.36 2.16
C LEU A 50 1.16 -9.00 1.96
N LEU A 51 1.99 -8.43 1.08
CA LEU A 51 3.37 -8.87 0.91
C LEU A 51 4.17 -8.67 2.20
N GLY A 52 4.04 -7.52 2.87
CA GLY A 52 4.65 -7.32 4.19
C GLY A 52 4.21 -8.38 5.21
N ARG A 53 2.92 -8.74 5.22
CA ARG A 53 2.38 -9.75 6.14
C ARG A 53 2.91 -11.16 5.89
N VAL A 54 2.93 -11.62 4.64
CA VAL A 54 3.50 -12.95 4.34
C VAL A 54 5.00 -12.99 4.63
N MET A 55 5.74 -11.90 4.35
CA MET A 55 7.16 -11.80 4.66
C MET A 55 7.44 -11.81 6.16
N LEU A 56 6.62 -11.13 6.97
CA LEU A 56 6.73 -11.21 8.44
C LEU A 56 6.55 -12.65 8.96
N SER A 57 5.71 -13.45 8.31
CA SER A 57 5.48 -14.86 8.71
C SER A 57 6.57 -15.81 8.21
N GLU A 58 6.98 -15.70 6.94
CA GLU A 58 7.86 -16.68 6.29
C GLU A 58 9.34 -16.32 6.41
N LYS A 59 9.66 -15.02 6.50
CA LYS A 59 11.02 -14.47 6.45
C LYS A 59 11.15 -13.26 7.38
N ALA A 60 10.75 -13.43 8.64
CA ALA A 60 10.69 -12.35 9.64
C ALA A 60 12.00 -11.55 9.76
N ASP A 61 13.15 -12.23 9.74
CA ASP A 61 14.46 -11.57 9.84
C ASP A 61 14.70 -10.58 8.70
N LEU A 62 14.39 -10.98 7.46
CA LEU A 62 14.54 -10.15 6.27
C LEU A 62 13.58 -8.95 6.31
N GLU A 63 12.34 -9.16 6.76
CA GLU A 63 11.35 -8.09 6.87
C GLU A 63 11.68 -7.11 8.01
N ASN A 64 12.24 -7.60 9.13
CA ASN A 64 12.77 -6.76 10.20
C ASN A 64 13.99 -5.95 9.73
N GLU A 65 14.88 -6.55 8.95
CA GLU A 65 16.02 -5.86 8.32
C GLU A 65 15.53 -4.76 7.38
N ARG A 66 14.50 -5.02 6.56
CA ARG A 66 13.85 -4.02 5.70
C ARG A 66 13.40 -2.80 6.50
N VAL A 67 12.72 -3.01 7.62
CA VAL A 67 12.21 -1.92 8.47
C VAL A 67 13.36 -1.11 9.05
N LYS A 68 14.45 -1.76 9.46
CA LYS A 68 15.67 -1.07 9.93
C LYS A 68 16.30 -0.22 8.82
N VAL A 69 16.53 -0.80 7.65
CA VAL A 69 17.12 -0.09 6.49
C VAL A 69 16.28 1.12 6.10
N ILE A 70 14.94 0.99 6.09
CA ILE A 70 14.06 2.12 5.81
C ILE A 70 14.17 3.20 6.89
N SER A 71 14.18 2.81 8.17
CA SER A 71 14.36 3.76 9.28
C SER A 71 15.68 4.51 9.17
N GLU A 72 16.76 3.83 8.80
CA GLU A 72 18.08 4.43 8.57
C GLU A 72 18.08 5.39 7.38
N ILE A 73 17.42 5.05 6.28
CA ILE A 73 17.27 5.92 5.11
C ILE A 73 16.50 7.18 5.49
N VAL A 74 15.38 7.05 6.20
CA VAL A 74 14.56 8.18 6.64
C VAL A 74 15.35 9.09 7.58
N GLY A 75 16.03 8.51 8.58
CA GLY A 75 16.88 9.27 9.51
C GLY A 75 18.04 9.96 8.80
N SER A 76 18.69 9.30 7.84
CA SER A 76 19.78 9.87 7.06
C SER A 76 19.32 11.02 6.16
N LYS A 77 18.15 10.90 5.51
CA LYS A 77 17.56 11.99 4.73
C LYS A 77 17.18 13.18 5.61
N TYR A 78 16.65 12.93 6.81
CA TYR A 78 16.38 13.98 7.78
C TYR A 78 17.66 14.71 8.21
N ASN A 79 18.75 13.97 8.47
CA ASN A 79 20.04 14.56 8.82
C ASN A 79 20.61 15.44 7.69
N ILE A 80 20.49 15.01 6.42
CA ILE A 80 20.90 15.84 5.28
C ILE A 80 20.12 17.15 5.27
N LYS A 81 18.80 17.09 5.44
CA LYS A 81 17.96 18.29 5.47
C LYS A 81 18.36 19.23 6.62
N LEU A 82 18.63 18.69 7.81
CA LEU A 82 19.09 19.49 8.94
C LEU A 82 20.44 20.16 8.68
N LEU A 83 21.36 19.46 8.02
CA LEU A 83 22.65 20.03 7.60
C LEU A 83 22.47 21.15 6.57
N GLU A 84 21.56 20.97 5.61
CA GLU A 84 21.21 21.99 4.61
C GLU A 84 20.57 23.23 5.25
N ASP A 85 19.61 23.04 6.17
CA ASP A 85 18.93 24.12 6.89
C ASP A 85 19.92 24.90 7.78
N ASN A 86 20.78 24.21 8.54
CA ASN A 86 21.82 24.87 9.35
C ASN A 86 22.80 25.67 8.49
N LEU A 87 23.21 25.11 7.34
CA LEU A 87 24.11 25.83 6.43
C LEU A 87 23.45 27.10 5.89
N LEU A 88 22.16 27.04 5.55
CA LEU A 88 21.39 28.19 5.08
C LEU A 88 21.28 29.27 6.16
N ASP A 89 21.03 28.88 7.42
CA ASP A 89 20.99 29.79 8.56
C ASP A 89 22.35 30.50 8.78
N HIS A 90 23.45 29.76 8.67
CA HIS A 90 24.79 30.34 8.76
C HIS A 90 25.11 31.29 7.59
N LEU A 91 24.67 30.97 6.38
CA LEU A 91 24.85 31.84 5.20
C LEU A 91 24.03 33.13 5.29
N THR A 92 22.82 33.06 5.85
CA THR A 92 21.92 34.22 5.98
C THR A 92 22.28 35.12 7.16
N SER A 93 22.85 34.56 8.23
CA SER A 93 23.31 35.30 9.41
C SER A 93 24.72 35.91 9.25
N ALA A 94 25.50 35.48 8.25
CA ALA A 94 26.81 36.04 7.97
C ALA A 94 26.71 37.50 7.49
N GLN A 95 27.24 38.45 8.26
CA GLN A 95 27.40 39.85 7.86
C GLN A 95 28.81 40.09 7.32
N GLY A 96 28.93 40.76 6.17
CA GLY A 96 30.22 41.05 5.53
C GLY A 96 30.59 40.06 4.42
N SER A 97 31.87 40.01 4.06
CA SER A 97 32.39 39.14 3.00
C SER A 97 32.39 37.67 3.45
N LEU A 98 31.69 36.81 2.72
CA LEU A 98 31.59 35.37 2.99
C LEU A 98 32.95 34.65 2.93
N VAL A 99 33.90 35.19 2.18
CA VAL A 99 35.22 34.60 1.96
C VAL A 99 36.16 34.89 3.13
N ASP A 100 35.91 35.95 3.89
CA ASP A 100 36.78 36.38 4.99
C ASP A 100 36.34 35.78 6.35
N ASN A 101 35.25 35.02 6.36
CA ASN A 101 34.70 34.40 7.56
C ASN A 101 35.25 32.97 7.72
N GLU A 102 36.42 32.83 8.32
CA GLU A 102 37.09 31.53 8.55
C GLU A 102 36.19 30.51 9.29
N GLY A 103 35.33 30.98 10.20
CA GLY A 103 34.37 30.11 10.90
C GLY A 103 33.32 29.51 9.96
N LEU A 104 32.82 30.30 9.00
CA LEU A 104 31.88 29.83 7.98
C LEU A 104 32.53 28.82 7.03
N ILE A 105 33.81 29.01 6.68
CA ILE A 105 34.58 28.09 5.84
C ILE A 105 34.74 26.73 6.55
N GLY A 106 35.04 26.73 7.86
CA GLY A 106 35.10 25.50 8.66
C GLY A 106 33.77 24.74 8.67
N ILE A 107 32.67 25.45 8.95
CA ILE A 107 31.31 24.86 8.95
C ILE A 107 30.95 24.28 7.58
N LEU A 108 31.28 24.98 6.49
CA LEU A 108 31.08 24.51 5.11
C LEU A 108 31.85 23.21 4.85
N GLN A 109 33.09 23.13 5.30
CA GLN A 109 33.95 21.96 5.11
C GLN A 109 33.45 20.76 5.92
N ASP A 110 33.05 20.97 7.17
CA ASP A 110 32.50 19.93 8.05
C ASP A 110 31.13 19.43 7.55
N THR A 111 30.27 20.36 7.09
CA THR A 111 28.98 20.03 6.49
C THR A 111 29.17 19.21 5.22
N LYS A 112 30.10 19.62 4.35
CA LYS A 112 30.42 18.86 3.12
C LYS A 112 30.94 17.46 3.44
N ALA A 113 31.86 17.33 4.40
CA ALA A 113 32.40 16.03 4.82
C ALA A 113 31.29 15.11 5.37
N THR A 114 30.44 15.64 6.23
CA THR A 114 29.33 14.89 6.84
C THR A 114 28.29 14.48 5.79
N THR A 115 27.90 15.37 4.88
CA THR A 115 26.98 15.07 3.78
C THR A 115 27.52 13.99 2.85
N LEU A 116 28.82 14.03 2.52
CA LEU A 116 29.46 12.97 1.72
C LEU A 116 29.40 11.61 2.43
N GLN A 117 29.67 11.57 3.74
CA GLN A 117 29.57 10.35 4.52
C GLN A 117 28.14 9.80 4.58
N VAL A 118 27.14 10.66 4.84
CA VAL A 118 25.72 10.25 4.88
C VAL A 118 25.24 9.80 3.50
N SER A 119 25.66 10.47 2.43
CA SER A 119 25.34 10.07 1.06
C SER A 119 25.91 8.70 0.69
N SER A 120 27.15 8.40 1.11
CA SER A 120 27.75 7.07 0.94
C SER A 120 26.93 5.99 1.68
N LYS A 121 26.52 6.25 2.93
CA LYS A 121 25.67 5.33 3.70
C LYS A 121 24.31 5.10 3.03
N LEU A 122 23.70 6.16 2.48
CA LEU A 122 22.45 6.06 1.71
C LEU A 122 22.62 5.18 0.46
N GLY A 123 23.76 5.26 -0.22
CA GLY A 123 24.09 4.38 -1.34
C GLY A 123 24.10 2.90 -0.95
N VAL A 124 24.78 2.57 0.15
CA VAL A 124 24.81 1.19 0.68
C VAL A 124 23.41 0.72 1.10
N ALA A 125 22.66 1.56 1.81
CA ALA A 125 21.29 1.26 2.22
C ALA A 125 20.36 1.04 1.02
N ALA A 126 20.49 1.82 -0.06
CA ALA A 126 19.71 1.65 -1.28
C ALA A 126 20.00 0.31 -1.99
N THR A 127 21.27 -0.09 -2.08
CA THR A 127 21.63 -1.40 -2.66
C THR A 127 21.14 -2.57 -1.81
N THR A 128 21.18 -2.42 -0.48
CA THR A 128 20.65 -3.42 0.47
C THR A 128 19.13 -3.53 0.34
N GLN A 129 18.44 -2.39 0.28
CA GLN A 129 17.00 -2.34 0.07
C GLN A 129 16.58 -3.01 -1.25
N ALA A 130 17.36 -2.84 -2.32
CA ALA A 130 17.09 -3.47 -3.61
C ALA A 130 17.17 -5.00 -3.52
N LYS A 131 18.21 -5.54 -2.87
CA LYS A 131 18.37 -6.99 -2.63
C LYS A 131 17.24 -7.56 -1.77
N ILE A 132 16.86 -6.85 -0.70
CA ILE A 132 15.74 -7.25 0.15
C ILE A 132 14.45 -7.27 -0.67
N ASN A 133 14.20 -6.25 -1.51
CA ASN A 133 13.02 -6.20 -2.35
C ASN A 133 12.98 -7.36 -3.36
N GLU A 134 14.10 -7.70 -3.98
CA GLU A 134 14.19 -8.84 -4.91
C GLU A 134 13.78 -10.15 -4.22
N ALA A 135 14.28 -10.42 -3.01
CA ALA A 135 13.88 -11.60 -2.25
C ALA A 135 12.40 -11.59 -1.83
N ARG A 136 11.81 -10.39 -1.61
CA ARG A 136 10.37 -10.26 -1.32
C ARG A 136 9.50 -10.58 -2.54
N GLU A 137 9.98 -10.30 -3.75
CA GLU A 137 9.22 -10.57 -4.97
C GLU A 137 8.89 -12.05 -5.16
N GLU A 138 9.63 -12.98 -4.54
CA GLU A 138 9.29 -14.41 -4.57
C GLU A 138 7.87 -14.68 -4.02
N PHE A 139 7.45 -13.96 -2.96
CA PHE A 139 6.14 -14.12 -2.33
C PHE A 139 5.06 -13.18 -2.89
N ARG A 140 5.40 -12.36 -3.90
CA ARG A 140 4.48 -11.40 -4.53
C ARG A 140 3.18 -12.04 -5.00
N SER A 141 3.25 -13.25 -5.54
CA SER A 141 2.09 -14.01 -6.03
C SER A 141 1.07 -14.32 -4.93
N VAL A 142 1.50 -14.58 -3.69
CA VAL A 142 0.61 -14.78 -2.54
C VAL A 142 -0.18 -13.50 -2.24
N ALA A 143 0.54 -12.37 -2.25
CA ALA A 143 -0.06 -11.06 -1.97
C ALA A 143 -1.02 -10.61 -3.09
N ALA A 144 -0.64 -10.83 -4.36
CA ALA A 144 -1.48 -10.55 -5.52
C ALA A 144 -2.78 -11.38 -5.46
N ARG A 145 -2.67 -12.67 -5.15
CA ARG A 145 -3.82 -13.56 -4.93
C ARG A 145 -4.72 -13.02 -3.83
N GLY A 146 -4.17 -12.64 -2.68
CA GLY A 146 -4.94 -12.08 -1.57
C GLY A 146 -5.65 -10.77 -1.93
N SER A 147 -4.99 -9.88 -2.68
CA SER A 147 -5.60 -8.63 -3.13
C SER A 147 -6.80 -8.89 -4.03
N ILE A 148 -6.67 -9.78 -5.03
CA ILE A 148 -7.78 -10.17 -5.92
C ILE A 148 -8.95 -10.74 -5.12
N LEU A 149 -8.66 -11.64 -4.18
CA LEU A 149 -9.69 -12.27 -3.34
C LEU A 149 -10.45 -11.25 -2.49
N TYR A 150 -9.76 -10.30 -1.87
CA TYR A 150 -10.40 -9.24 -1.09
C TYR A 150 -11.30 -8.36 -1.96
N PHE A 151 -10.78 -7.87 -3.09
CA PHE A 151 -11.56 -6.99 -3.96
C PHE A 151 -12.75 -7.71 -4.59
N LEU A 152 -12.64 -9.02 -4.87
CA LEU A 152 -13.79 -9.81 -5.28
C LEU A 152 -14.90 -9.86 -4.22
N ILE A 153 -14.55 -10.03 -2.93
CA ILE A 153 -15.53 -10.00 -1.84
C ILE A 153 -16.18 -8.61 -1.75
N VAL A 154 -15.39 -7.53 -1.87
CA VAL A 154 -15.90 -6.15 -1.86
C VAL A 154 -16.83 -5.91 -3.05
N GLU A 155 -16.49 -6.40 -4.25
CA GLU A 155 -17.36 -6.30 -5.44
C GLU A 155 -18.71 -6.99 -5.22
N MET A 156 -18.77 -8.08 -4.44
CA MET A 156 -20.03 -8.74 -4.11
C MET A 156 -20.97 -7.87 -3.27
N SER A 157 -20.47 -6.87 -2.54
CA SER A 157 -21.32 -5.96 -1.76
C SER A 157 -22.23 -5.09 -2.64
N VAL A 158 -21.90 -4.93 -3.93
CA VAL A 158 -22.75 -4.23 -4.91
C VAL A 158 -23.99 -5.05 -5.27
N ILE A 159 -23.91 -6.39 -5.18
CA ILE A 159 -25.03 -7.28 -5.46
C ILE A 159 -26.00 -7.31 -4.28
N ASN A 160 -25.48 -7.29 -3.06
CA ASN A 160 -26.28 -7.25 -1.85
C ASN A 160 -25.53 -6.56 -0.71
N ASP A 161 -26.19 -5.58 -0.08
CA ASP A 161 -25.64 -4.81 1.04
C ASP A 161 -25.27 -5.65 2.27
N MET A 162 -25.76 -6.90 2.37
CA MET A 162 -25.37 -7.82 3.44
C MET A 162 -23.98 -8.43 3.22
N TYR A 163 -23.39 -8.35 2.02
CA TYR A 163 -22.11 -8.98 1.67
C TYR A 163 -20.90 -8.12 2.03
N GLN A 164 -21.00 -7.41 3.15
CA GLN A 164 -19.95 -6.53 3.64
C GLN A 164 -18.92 -7.31 4.44
N THR A 165 -17.67 -7.27 4.01
CA THR A 165 -16.53 -7.80 4.78
C THR A 165 -15.52 -6.70 5.00
N SER A 166 -15.16 -6.48 6.26
CA SER A 166 -14.13 -5.49 6.58
C SER A 166 -12.74 -6.00 6.19
N LEU A 167 -11.86 -5.08 5.80
CA LEU A 167 -10.45 -5.41 5.55
C LEU A 167 -9.82 -6.12 6.75
N LYS A 168 -10.12 -5.68 7.98
CA LYS A 168 -9.61 -6.31 9.21
C LYS A 168 -9.95 -7.80 9.30
N GLN A 169 -11.19 -8.18 8.96
CA GLN A 169 -11.60 -9.59 8.94
C GLN A 169 -10.83 -10.37 7.87
N PHE A 170 -10.72 -9.80 6.67
CA PHE A 170 -9.97 -10.43 5.58
C PHE A 170 -8.49 -10.64 5.94
N LEU A 171 -7.83 -9.64 6.53
CA LEU A 171 -6.44 -9.75 6.98
C LEU A 171 -6.27 -10.89 8.01
N GLY A 172 -7.25 -11.10 8.89
CA GLY A 172 -7.25 -12.26 9.80
C GLY A 172 -7.34 -13.61 9.07
N LEU A 173 -8.18 -13.71 8.04
CA LEU A 173 -8.24 -14.92 7.19
C LEU A 173 -6.93 -15.17 6.45
N PHE A 174 -6.29 -14.10 5.98
CA PHE A 174 -5.00 -14.17 5.30
C PHE A 174 -3.90 -14.71 6.23
N ASP A 175 -3.79 -14.15 7.44
CA ASP A 175 -2.81 -14.60 8.45
C ASP A 175 -3.06 -16.08 8.84
N ILE A 176 -4.32 -16.47 9.04
CA ILE A 176 -4.71 -17.86 9.33
C ILE A 176 -4.34 -18.80 8.17
N SER A 177 -4.52 -18.35 6.93
CA SER A 177 -4.24 -19.16 5.73
C SER A 177 -2.75 -19.43 5.56
N ILE A 178 -1.90 -18.45 5.88
CA ILE A 178 -0.44 -18.67 5.90
C ILE A 178 -0.09 -19.66 7.03
N ALA A 179 -0.63 -19.46 8.23
CA ALA A 179 -0.30 -20.30 9.39
C ALA A 179 -0.76 -21.77 9.26
N ARG A 180 -1.88 -22.03 8.56
CA ARG A 180 -2.51 -23.37 8.48
C ARG A 180 -2.27 -24.11 7.18
N SER A 181 -1.72 -23.47 6.16
CA SER A 181 -1.33 -24.13 4.92
C SER A 181 -0.14 -25.05 5.15
N ASP A 182 -0.02 -26.11 4.34
CA ASP A 182 1.05 -27.09 4.47
C ASP A 182 2.44 -26.46 4.27
N LEU A 183 3.33 -26.76 5.20
CA LEU A 183 4.73 -26.33 5.16
C LEU A 183 5.49 -27.18 4.12
N ASP A 184 6.38 -26.55 3.35
CA ASP A 184 7.27 -27.23 2.41
C ASP A 184 8.63 -26.50 2.39
N PRO A 185 9.77 -27.22 2.40
CA PRO A 185 11.09 -26.60 2.31
C PRO A 185 11.36 -25.92 0.96
N ASP A 186 10.71 -26.34 -0.12
CA ASP A 186 10.77 -25.66 -1.42
C ASP A 186 9.83 -24.45 -1.42
N VAL A 187 10.41 -23.26 -1.55
CA VAL A 187 9.68 -21.98 -1.52
C VAL A 187 8.56 -21.96 -2.57
N LYS A 188 8.79 -22.53 -3.75
CA LYS A 188 7.76 -22.56 -4.82
C LYS A 188 6.57 -23.44 -4.43
N ARG A 189 6.81 -24.60 -3.81
CA ARG A 189 5.74 -25.46 -3.26
C ARG A 189 5.02 -24.78 -2.11
N ARG A 190 5.76 -24.16 -1.19
CA ARG A 190 5.20 -23.42 -0.07
C ARG A 190 4.24 -22.32 -0.53
N ILE A 191 4.66 -21.51 -1.51
CA ILE A 191 3.82 -20.45 -2.12
C ILE A 191 2.52 -21.03 -2.68
N ARG A 192 2.59 -22.16 -3.41
CA ARG A 192 1.39 -22.82 -3.95
C ARG A 192 0.45 -23.29 -2.84
N ASN A 193 0.98 -23.94 -1.81
CA ASN A 193 0.18 -24.41 -0.67
C ASN A 193 -0.56 -23.24 0.02
N ILE A 194 0.12 -22.11 0.22
CA ILE A 194 -0.51 -20.90 0.79
C ILE A 194 -1.62 -20.39 -0.13
N ILE A 195 -1.35 -20.27 -1.44
CA ILE A 195 -2.31 -19.76 -2.42
C ILE A 195 -3.57 -20.65 -2.48
N GLU A 196 -3.40 -21.97 -2.54
CA GLU A 196 -4.51 -22.93 -2.60
C GLU A 196 -5.34 -22.89 -1.32
N TYR A 197 -4.70 -22.94 -0.16
CA TYR A 197 -5.39 -22.85 1.13
C TYR A 197 -6.13 -21.52 1.27
N LEU A 198 -5.46 -20.39 0.97
CA LEU A 198 -6.05 -19.05 1.05
C LEU A 198 -7.28 -18.94 0.16
N THR A 199 -7.19 -19.41 -1.09
CA THR A 199 -8.30 -19.37 -2.04
C THR A 199 -9.50 -20.16 -1.50
N PHE A 200 -9.26 -21.36 -0.97
CA PHE A 200 -10.33 -22.19 -0.41
C PHE A 200 -10.92 -21.61 0.89
N GLU A 201 -10.09 -21.10 1.80
CA GLU A 201 -10.53 -20.53 3.07
C GLU A 201 -11.39 -19.28 2.84
N VAL A 202 -10.95 -18.40 1.94
CA VAL A 202 -11.72 -17.21 1.55
C VAL A 202 -13.04 -17.58 0.88
N TYR A 203 -13.02 -18.57 -0.04
CA TYR A 203 -14.24 -19.09 -0.65
C TYR A 203 -15.23 -19.60 0.40
N ARG A 204 -14.75 -20.43 1.33
CA ARG A 204 -15.58 -21.00 2.40
C ARG A 204 -16.16 -19.92 3.31
N TYR A 205 -15.36 -18.90 3.65
CA TYR A 205 -15.80 -17.76 4.44
C TYR A 205 -16.90 -16.96 3.71
N ALA A 206 -16.68 -16.59 2.45
CA ALA A 206 -17.59 -15.75 1.67
C ALA A 206 -18.93 -16.45 1.41
N VAL A 207 -18.90 -17.69 0.94
CA VAL A 207 -20.12 -18.45 0.58
C VAL A 207 -21.03 -18.73 1.78
N ARG A 208 -20.48 -18.75 3.00
CA ARG A 208 -21.28 -18.90 4.23
C ARG A 208 -22.21 -17.70 4.47
N GLY A 209 -21.84 -16.52 4.01
CA GLY A 209 -22.66 -15.30 4.08
C GLY A 209 -23.55 -15.05 2.87
N PHE A 210 -23.37 -15.79 1.77
CA PHE A 210 -24.09 -15.55 0.51
C PHE A 210 -25.39 -16.35 0.42
N TYR A 211 -26.39 -15.71 -0.20
CA TYR A 211 -27.61 -16.38 -0.66
C TYR A 211 -27.25 -17.38 -1.75
N GLU A 212 -27.98 -18.49 -1.80
CA GLU A 212 -27.70 -19.61 -2.70
C GLU A 212 -27.63 -19.20 -4.17
N CYS A 213 -28.53 -18.30 -4.60
CA CYS A 213 -28.56 -17.76 -5.96
C CYS A 213 -27.29 -17.01 -6.38
N HIS A 214 -26.53 -16.45 -5.43
CA HIS A 214 -25.32 -15.66 -5.72
C HIS A 214 -24.02 -16.47 -5.58
N ARG A 215 -24.08 -17.70 -5.08
CA ARG A 215 -22.88 -18.55 -4.90
C ARG A 215 -22.21 -18.90 -6.22
N PHE A 216 -23.01 -19.26 -7.21
CA PHE A 216 -22.48 -19.59 -8.54
C PHE A 216 -21.80 -18.39 -9.20
N LEU A 217 -22.42 -17.20 -9.09
CA LEU A 217 -21.85 -15.95 -9.58
C LEU A 217 -20.48 -15.67 -8.96
N PHE A 218 -20.35 -15.82 -7.64
CA PHE A 218 -19.07 -15.64 -6.96
C PHE A 218 -17.99 -16.63 -7.46
N VAL A 219 -18.33 -17.91 -7.61
CA VAL A 219 -17.39 -18.93 -8.12
C VAL A 219 -16.95 -18.63 -9.55
N LEU A 220 -17.89 -18.24 -10.41
CA LEU A 220 -17.58 -17.86 -11.79
C LEU A 220 -16.65 -16.64 -11.84
N MET A 221 -16.98 -15.59 -11.08
CA MET A 221 -16.16 -14.38 -11.00
C MET A 221 -14.77 -14.67 -10.41
N LEU A 222 -14.68 -15.53 -9.40
CA LEU A 222 -13.41 -16.00 -8.85
C LEU A 222 -12.56 -16.65 -9.94
N ALA A 223 -13.09 -17.64 -10.65
CA ALA A 223 -12.35 -18.32 -11.72
C ALA A 223 -11.88 -17.35 -12.81
N LEU A 224 -12.75 -16.45 -13.27
CA LEU A 224 -12.43 -15.48 -14.31
C LEU A 224 -11.35 -14.48 -13.86
N LYS A 225 -11.45 -13.94 -12.64
CA LYS A 225 -10.44 -12.99 -12.11
C LYS A 225 -9.07 -13.64 -11.94
N LEU A 226 -9.03 -14.91 -11.51
CA LEU A 226 -7.78 -15.67 -11.40
C LEU A 226 -7.18 -15.97 -12.78
N GLN A 227 -8.01 -16.31 -13.77
CA GLN A 227 -7.55 -16.56 -15.13
C GLN A 227 -7.05 -15.29 -15.82
N LEU A 228 -7.70 -14.15 -15.58
CA LEU A 228 -7.24 -12.83 -16.03
C LEU A 228 -5.87 -12.48 -15.45
N GLU A 229 -5.66 -12.71 -14.15
CA GLU A 229 -4.35 -12.47 -13.52
C GLU A 229 -3.25 -13.37 -14.09
N SER A 230 -3.55 -14.65 -14.30
CA SER A 230 -2.59 -15.58 -14.92
C SER A 230 -2.28 -15.28 -16.39
N GLY A 231 -3.01 -14.36 -17.03
CA GLY A 231 -2.92 -14.09 -18.47
C GLY A 231 -3.53 -15.17 -19.36
N SER A 232 -4.20 -16.19 -18.78
CA SER A 232 -4.85 -17.27 -19.53
C SER A 232 -6.05 -16.77 -20.35
N ILE A 233 -6.67 -15.68 -19.92
CA ILE A 233 -7.77 -15.01 -20.61
C ILE A 233 -7.40 -13.53 -20.76
N SER A 234 -7.61 -12.99 -21.94
CA SER A 234 -7.46 -11.56 -22.21
C SER A 234 -8.65 -10.75 -21.69
N TYR A 235 -8.43 -9.48 -21.38
CA TYR A 235 -9.51 -8.58 -20.99
C TYR A 235 -10.63 -8.50 -22.04
N ASN A 236 -10.28 -8.61 -23.33
CA ASN A 236 -11.24 -8.61 -24.44
C ASN A 236 -12.12 -9.87 -24.46
N GLU A 237 -11.56 -11.04 -24.19
CA GLU A 237 -12.32 -12.29 -24.08
C GLU A 237 -13.28 -12.25 -22.89
N PHE A 238 -12.79 -11.79 -21.73
CA PHE A 238 -13.63 -11.58 -20.56
C PHE A 238 -14.78 -10.59 -20.85
N PHE A 239 -14.47 -9.46 -21.46
CA PHE A 239 -15.48 -8.46 -21.78
C PHE A 239 -16.50 -8.97 -22.81
N THR A 240 -16.04 -9.69 -23.83
CA THR A 240 -16.90 -10.34 -24.83
C THR A 240 -17.82 -11.37 -24.18
N PHE A 241 -17.31 -12.17 -23.23
CA PHE A 241 -18.11 -13.14 -22.49
C PHE A 241 -19.22 -12.46 -21.67
N VAL A 242 -18.90 -11.35 -20.99
CA VAL A 242 -19.86 -10.65 -20.11
C VAL A 242 -20.90 -9.83 -20.89
N LYS A 243 -20.49 -9.12 -21.96
CA LYS A 243 -21.37 -8.20 -22.71
C LYS A 243 -21.94 -8.77 -24.00
N GLY A 244 -21.41 -9.92 -24.45
CA GLY A 244 -21.64 -10.43 -25.80
C GLY A 244 -20.87 -9.66 -26.88
N LEU A 245 -20.76 -10.25 -28.06
CA LEU A 245 -20.26 -9.55 -29.25
C LEU A 245 -21.29 -8.48 -29.64
N LYS A 246 -20.87 -7.21 -29.70
CA LYS A 246 -21.62 -6.22 -30.47
C LYS A 246 -21.50 -6.62 -31.94
N ASN A 247 -22.53 -7.24 -32.50
CA ASN A 247 -22.65 -7.46 -33.94
C ASN A 247 -22.72 -6.11 -34.67
N ASN A 248 -21.58 -5.51 -34.98
CA ASN A 248 -21.47 -4.50 -36.03
C ASN A 248 -21.39 -5.22 -37.38
N HIS A 249 -22.47 -5.87 -37.80
CA HIS A 249 -22.85 -6.10 -39.20
C HIS A 249 -24.14 -6.91 -39.30
N PHE A 250 -25.27 -6.21 -39.40
CA PHE A 250 -26.36 -6.61 -40.28
C PHE A 250 -26.82 -5.34 -41.00
N LEU A 251 -26.12 -5.03 -42.10
CA LEU A 251 -26.70 -4.31 -43.23
C LEU A 251 -27.17 -5.40 -44.20
N PHE A 252 -28.46 -5.67 -44.19
CA PHE A 252 -29.25 -6.10 -45.34
C PHE A 252 -30.63 -5.45 -45.20
#